data_AF-A0A7S0MPX4-F1
#
_entry.id   AF-A0A7S0MPX4-F1
#
_cell.length_a   1.000
_cell.length_b   1.000
_cell.length_c   1.000
_cell.angle_alpha   90.00
_cell.angle_beta   90.00
_cell.angle_gamma   90.00
#
_symmetry.space_group_name_H-M   'P 1'
#
loop_
_entity.id
_entity.type
_entity.pdbx_description
1 polymer ?
#
loop_
_entity_poly.entity_id
_entity_poly.type
_entity_poly.pdbx_seq_one_letter_code
_entity_poly.pdbx_strand_id
1 'polypeptide(L)'
;MRGCNSALYFETRKHKDLFIWVAKTPLGPSAKFLVQNIHTMGELKFTGNHLLGSRPFLVFDATFESEPYLVLLKEMFMQVFGTPRGHRRSKPFVDHTMSFYFLDGRIWVR
;
A
#
# COMPACT_ATOMS: atom_id res chain seq x y z
N MET A 1 13.75 -12.42 -10.39
CA MET A 1 13.09 -11.96 -9.15
C MET A 1 13.81 -12.58 -7.96
N ARG A 2 14.28 -11.80 -6.98
CA ARG A 2 15.11 -12.26 -5.84
C ARG A 2 14.30 -12.98 -4.75
N GLY A 3 13.48 -13.97 -5.11
CA GLY A 3 12.60 -14.68 -4.16
C GLY A 3 11.49 -13.79 -3.56
N CYS A 4 11.05 -12.76 -4.28
CA CYS A 4 9.92 -11.93 -3.86
C CYS A 4 8.59 -12.58 -4.29
N ASN A 5 7.61 -12.57 -3.37
CA ASN A 5 6.25 -13.07 -3.64
C ASN A 5 5.29 -11.96 -4.10
N SER A 6 5.73 -10.70 -4.02
CA SER A 6 4.98 -9.54 -4.44
C SER A 6 5.89 -8.57 -5.18
N ALA A 7 5.34 -7.81 -6.12
CA ALA A 7 6.04 -6.78 -6.88
C ALA A 7 5.20 -5.50 -6.93
N LEU A 8 5.88 -4.37 -6.74
CA LEU A 8 5.36 -3.04 -7.02
C LEU A 8 6.11 -2.48 -8.23
N TYR A 9 5.38 -2.09 -9.27
CA TYR A 9 5.96 -1.48 -10.46
C TYR A 9 5.32 -0.11 -10.71
N PHE A 10 6.18 0.91 -10.79
CA PHE A 10 5.79 2.30 -11.00
C PHE A 10 6.00 2.63 -12.48
N GLU A 11 4.90 2.81 -13.20
CA GLU A 11 4.86 3.14 -14.62
C GLU A 11 4.51 4.63 -14.77
N THR A 12 5.49 5.45 -15.13
CA THR A 12 5.26 6.86 -15.43
C THR A 12 5.02 7.05 -16.93
N ARG A 13 3.95 7.76 -17.29
CA ARG A 13 3.63 8.10 -18.68
C ARG A 13 3.73 9.61 -18.88
N LYS A 14 4.48 10.01 -19.91
CA LYS A 14 4.67 11.42 -20.32
C LYS A 14 5.07 12.36 -19.16
N HIS A 15 5.70 11.83 -18.11
CA HIS A 15 6.02 12.55 -16.88
C HIS A 15 4.83 13.25 -16.19
N LYS A 16 3.60 12.80 -16.45
CA LYS A 16 2.37 13.37 -15.87
C LYS A 16 1.55 12.34 -15.12
N ASP A 17 1.35 11.17 -15.73
CA ASP A 17 0.52 10.13 -15.16
C ASP A 17 1.40 9.09 -14.48
N LEU A 18 1.08 8.76 -13.23
CA LEU A 18 1.71 7.66 -12.50
C LEU A 18 0.73 6.51 -12.36
N PHE A 19 1.10 5.35 -12.89
CA PHE A 19 0.39 4.10 -12.63
C PHE A 19 1.22 3.23 -11.70
N ILE A 20 0.56 2.60 -10.73
CA ILE A 20 1.16 1.58 -9.88
C ILE A 20 0.55 0.23 -10.22
N TRP A 21 1.41 -0.74 -10.48
CA TRP A 21 1.04 -2.14 -10.56
C TRP A 21 1.41 -2.83 -9.24
N VAL A 22 0.42 -3.47 -8.64
CA VAL A 22 0.59 -4.33 -7.47
C VAL A 22 0.34 -5.75 -7.92
N ALA A 23 1.35 -6.61 -7.85
CA ALA A 23 1.26 -7.98 -8.35
C ALA A 23 1.76 -8.99 -7.33
N LYS A 24 1.10 -10.14 -7.26
CA LYS A 24 1.60 -11.35 -6.63
C LYS A 24 2.36 -12.17 -7.66
N THR A 25 3.56 -12.62 -7.32
CA THR A 25 4.45 -13.33 -8.24
C THR A 25 4.66 -14.77 -7.75
N PRO A 26 4.70 -15.78 -8.65
CA PRO A 26 4.69 -15.67 -10.11
C PRO A 26 3.31 -15.78 -10.78
N LEU A 27 2.27 -16.20 -10.05
CA LEU A 27 0.98 -16.62 -10.63
C LEU A 27 -0.08 -15.50 -10.73
N GLY A 28 0.22 -14.29 -10.25
CA GLY A 28 -0.81 -13.27 -10.01
C GLY A 28 -1.52 -13.48 -8.67
N PRO A 29 -2.56 -12.68 -8.35
CA PRO A 29 -3.19 -11.65 -9.19
C PRO A 29 -2.38 -10.35 -9.32
N SER A 30 -2.80 -9.49 -10.26
CA SER A 30 -2.23 -8.18 -10.52
C SER A 30 -3.32 -7.11 -10.59
N ALA A 31 -3.08 -5.96 -9.97
CA ALA A 31 -3.98 -4.80 -9.99
C ALA A 31 -3.22 -3.56 -10.46
N LYS A 32 -3.86 -2.76 -11.32
CA LYS A 32 -3.32 -1.50 -11.83
C LYS A 32 -4.10 -0.34 -11.25
N PHE A 33 -3.39 0.64 -10.71
CA PHE A 33 -3.96 1.86 -10.13
C PHE A 33 -3.43 3.08 -10.86
N LEU A 34 -4.30 4.04 -11.14
CA LEU A 34 -3.89 5.41 -11.47
C LEU A 34 -3.72 6.17 -10.15
N VAL A 35 -2.52 6.69 -9.92
CA VAL A 35 -2.21 7.46 -8.71
C VAL A 35 -2.46 8.93 -8.96
N GLN A 36 -3.17 9.57 -8.03
CA GLN A 36 -3.49 10.99 -8.05
C GLN A 36 -3.21 11.60 -6.68
N ASN A 37 -3.08 12.92 -6.61
CA ASN A 37 -2.95 13.70 -5.36
C ASN A 37 -1.83 13.20 -4.43
N ILE A 38 -0.63 13.01 -4.99
CA ILE A 38 0.55 12.65 -4.21
C ILE A 38 0.99 13.88 -3.44
N HIS A 39 1.10 13.75 -2.12
CA HIS A 39 1.66 14.78 -1.25
C HIS A 39 2.87 14.21 -0.52
N THR A 40 4.00 14.90 -0.64
CA THR A 40 5.23 14.48 0.05
C THR A 40 5.33 15.09 1.45
N MET A 41 6.21 14.53 2.29
CA MET A 41 6.47 15.06 3.63
C MET A 41 6.92 16.54 3.62
N GLY A 42 7.51 17.01 2.51
CA GLY A 42 7.95 18.40 2.37
C GLY A 42 6.83 19.40 2.05
N GLU A 43 5.66 18.92 1.59
CA GLU A 43 4.58 19.78 1.08
C GLU A 43 3.48 20.05 2.10
N LEU A 44 3.21 19.09 3.00
CA LEU A 44 2.21 19.24 4.04
C LEU A 44 2.85 19.55 5.40
N LYS A 45 2.09 20.20 6.29
CA LYS A 45 2.39 20.34 7.71
C LYS A 45 2.30 18.99 8.45
N PHE A 46 2.80 17.91 7.86
CA PHE A 46 2.90 16.60 8.48
C PHE A 46 4.12 16.59 9.41
N THR A 47 3.90 17.06 10.65
CA THR A 47 4.91 17.04 11.72
C THR A 47 5.12 15.64 12.31
N GLY A 48 4.35 14.64 11.84
CA GLY A 48 4.48 13.25 12.26
C GLY A 48 5.72 12.59 11.69
N ASN A 49 6.45 11.87 12.54
CA ASN A 49 7.58 11.02 12.16
C ASN A 49 7.41 9.68 12.88
N HIS A 50 7.89 8.60 12.26
CA HIS A 50 7.86 7.27 12.86
C HIS A 50 9.18 6.54 12.64
N LEU A 51 9.48 5.56 13.48
CA LEU A 51 10.70 4.76 13.34
C LEU A 51 10.73 4.04 11.99
N LEU A 52 11.81 4.24 11.23
CA LEU A 52 12.10 3.43 10.05
C LEU A 52 12.20 1.95 10.44
N GLY A 53 11.37 1.11 9.80
CA GLY A 53 11.28 -0.32 10.08
C GLY A 53 10.38 -0.71 11.25
N SER A 54 9.69 0.24 11.89
CA SER A 54 8.53 -0.09 12.75
C SER A 54 7.44 -0.77 11.92
N ARG A 55 6.60 -1.56 12.60
CA ARG A 55 5.55 -2.34 11.94
C ARG A 55 4.31 -1.44 11.80
N PRO A 56 3.77 -1.24 10.58
CA PRO A 56 2.53 -0.50 10.40
C PRO A 56 1.35 -1.31 10.95
N PHE A 57 0.39 -0.62 11.56
CA PHE A 57 -0.95 -1.15 11.75
C PHE A 57 -1.80 -0.78 10.52
N LEU A 58 -2.30 -1.78 9.80
CA LEU A 58 -3.09 -1.55 8.59
C LEU A 58 -4.57 -1.43 8.97
N VAL A 59 -5.18 -0.31 8.61
CA VAL A 59 -6.61 -0.05 8.85
C VAL A 59 -7.33 -0.05 7.51
N PHE A 60 -8.38 -0.85 7.39
CA PHE A 60 -9.22 -0.89 6.21
C PHE A 60 -10.62 -0.46 6.59
N ASP A 61 -11.22 0.38 5.76
CA ASP A 61 -12.64 0.71 5.85
C ASP A 61 -13.51 -0.55 5.63
N ALA A 62 -14.69 -0.58 6.26
CA ALA A 62 -15.63 -1.70 6.17
C ALA A 62 -16.13 -1.92 4.73
N THR A 63 -16.10 -0.87 3.90
CA THR A 63 -16.38 -0.93 2.47
C THR A 63 -15.50 -1.91 1.71
N PHE A 64 -14.31 -2.27 2.22
CA PHE A 64 -13.48 -3.30 1.57
C PHE A 64 -14.08 -4.71 1.63
N GLU A 65 -15.14 -4.92 2.42
CA GLU A 65 -15.85 -6.20 2.53
C GLU A 65 -17.11 -6.26 1.68
N SER A 66 -17.49 -5.17 1.00
CA SER A 66 -18.74 -5.11 0.24
C SER A 66 -18.67 -5.81 -1.12
N GLU A 67 -17.53 -5.73 -1.80
CA GLU A 67 -17.36 -6.19 -3.18
C GLU A 67 -16.19 -7.21 -3.28
N PRO A 68 -16.32 -8.29 -4.08
CA PRO A 68 -15.28 -9.32 -4.18
C PRO A 68 -13.92 -8.79 -4.62
N TYR A 69 -13.89 -7.81 -5.53
CA TYR A 69 -12.64 -7.20 -5.97
C TYR A 69 -11.99 -6.38 -4.87
N LEU A 70 -12.77 -5.70 -4.02
CA LEU A 70 -12.24 -4.96 -2.87
C LEU A 70 -11.67 -5.90 -1.81
N VAL A 71 -12.35 -7.02 -1.54
CA VAL A 71 -11.83 -8.07 -0.64
C VAL A 71 -10.49 -8.59 -1.14
N LEU A 72 -10.37 -8.85 -2.45
CA LEU A 72 -9.11 -9.26 -3.06
C LEU A 72 -8.01 -8.19 -2.90
N LEU A 73 -8.36 -6.92 -3.12
CA LEU A 73 -7.42 -5.81 -2.95
C LEU A 73 -6.98 -5.64 -1.50
N LYS A 74 -7.89 -5.80 -0.53
CA LYS A 74 -7.59 -5.80 0.91
C LYS A 74 -6.53 -6.86 1.23
N GLU A 75 -6.74 -8.10 0.79
CA GLU A 75 -5.78 -9.19 0.98
C GLU A 75 -4.42 -8.92 0.31
N MET A 76 -4.43 -8.40 -0.93
CA MET A 76 -3.20 -8.03 -1.62
C MET A 76 -2.43 -6.93 -0.87
N PHE A 77 -3.12 -5.88 -0.41
CA PHE A 77 -2.52 -4.77 0.32
C PHE A 77 -2.00 -5.20 1.70
N MET A 78 -2.70 -6.08 2.40
CA MET A 78 -2.23 -6.67 3.65
C MET A 78 -0.88 -7.38 3.45
N GLN A 79 -0.72 -8.13 2.37
CA GLN A 79 0.53 -8.85 2.09
C GLN A 79 1.65 -7.97 1.55
N VAL A 80 1.32 -6.84 0.91
CA VAL A 80 2.29 -5.94 0.28
C VAL A 80 2.79 -4.87 1.24
N PHE A 81 1.89 -4.24 2.00
CA PHE A 81 2.22 -3.15 2.93
C PHE A 81 2.40 -3.64 4.37
N GLY A 82 1.97 -4.87 4.67
CA GLY A 82 2.21 -5.49 5.97
C GLY A 82 3.66 -5.90 6.17
N THR A 83 4.14 -5.83 7.41
CA THR A 83 5.47 -6.36 7.77
C THR A 83 5.33 -7.80 8.27
N PRO A 84 5.97 -8.80 7.61
CA PRO A 84 5.88 -10.19 8.03
C PRO A 84 6.56 -10.39 9.39
N ARG A 85 6.08 -11.37 10.15
CA ARG A 85 6.64 -11.71 11.46
C ARG A 85 8.11 -12.13 11.31
N GLY A 86 9.00 -11.56 12.11
CA GLY A 86 10.42 -11.89 12.10
C GLY A 86 11.19 -11.34 10.90
N HIS A 87 10.66 -10.35 10.18
CA HIS A 87 11.40 -9.71 9.09
C HIS A 87 12.72 -9.13 9.60
N ARG A 88 13.83 -9.42 8.93
CA ARG A 88 15.20 -9.08 9.38
C ARG A 88 15.42 -7.59 9.70
N ARG A 89 14.66 -6.69 9.06
CA ARG A 89 14.74 -5.24 9.26
C ARG A 89 13.60 -4.66 10.11
N SER A 90 12.72 -5.51 10.65
CA SER A 90 11.62 -5.07 11.51
C SER A 90 12.12 -4.68 12.89
N LYS A 91 11.57 -3.60 13.43
CA LYS A 91 11.71 -3.18 14.83
C LYS A 91 10.49 -3.68 15.62
N PRO A 92 10.62 -3.87 16.94
CA PRO A 92 9.54 -4.45 17.75
C PRO A 92 8.32 -3.53 17.89
N PHE A 93 8.50 -2.21 17.74
CA PHE A 93 7.46 -1.21 17.99
C PHE A 93 6.49 -1.05 16.82
N VAL A 94 5.23 -0.75 17.17
CA VAL A 94 4.17 -0.29 16.28
C VAL A 94 4.05 1.22 16.52
N ASP A 95 4.44 2.02 15.53
CA ASP A 95 4.66 3.46 15.70
C ASP A 95 3.89 4.29 14.66
N HIS A 96 3.21 3.63 13.72
CA HIS A 96 2.39 4.29 12.72
C HIS A 96 1.27 3.37 12.22
N THR A 97 0.25 4.00 11.67
CA THR A 97 -0.88 3.37 10.99
C THR A 97 -0.85 3.69 9.52
N MET A 98 -1.26 2.75 8.68
CA MET A 98 -1.53 3.00 7.26
C MET A 98 -2.99 2.65 7.00
N SER A 99 -3.78 3.63 6.60
CA SER A 99 -5.24 3.54 6.51
C SER A 99 -5.69 3.59 5.06
N PHE A 100 -6.60 2.70 4.71
CA PHE A 100 -7.18 2.57 3.36
C PHE A 100 -8.69 2.82 3.45
N TYR A 101 -9.16 3.85 2.76
CA TYR A 101 -10.58 4.19 2.67
C TYR A 101 -11.05 4.11 1.22
N PHE A 102 -12.21 3.51 0.98
CA PHE A 102 -12.80 3.44 -0.36
C PHE A 102 -13.96 4.44 -0.46
N LEU A 103 -13.81 5.44 -1.31
CA LEU A 103 -14.79 6.51 -1.51
C LEU A 103 -14.81 6.91 -2.98
N ASP A 104 -16.01 6.99 -3.57
CA ASP A 104 -16.25 7.42 -4.96
C ASP A 104 -15.40 6.67 -6.00
N GLY A 105 -15.25 5.35 -5.82
CA GLY A 105 -14.46 4.50 -6.72
C GLY A 105 -12.94 4.72 -6.58
N ARG A 106 -12.48 5.41 -5.54
CA ARG A 106 -11.08 5.71 -5.28
C ARG A 106 -10.65 5.14 -3.93
N ILE A 107 -9.39 4.72 -3.87
CA ILE A 107 -8.75 4.28 -2.63
C ILE A 107 -7.90 5.43 -2.11
N TRP A 108 -8.27 5.98 -0.96
CA TRP A 108 -7.51 6.99 -0.24
C TRP A 108 -6.57 6.29 0.74
N VAL A 109 -5.30 6.63 0.68
CA VAL A 109 -4.26 6.10 1.56
C VAL A 109 -3.77 7.23 2.47
N ARG A 110 -3.73 7.00 3.78
CA ARG A 110 -3.18 7.93 4.78
C ARG A 110 -2.29 7.22 5.79
#